data_AF-A0A7J5W581-F1
#
_entry.id   AF-A0A7J5W581-F1
#
_cell.length_a   1.000
_cell.length_b   1.000
_cell.length_c   1.000
_cell.angle_alpha   90.00
_cell.angle_beta   90.00
_cell.angle_gamma   90.00
#
_symmetry.space_group_name_H-M   'P 1'
#
loop_
_entity.id
_entity.type
_entity.pdbx_description
1 polymer ?
#
loop_
_entity_poly.entity_id
_entity_poly.type
_entity_poly.pdbx_seq_one_letter_code
_entity_poly.pdbx_strand_id
1 'polypeptide(L)'
;MIHFSDRAIVEGLKLNSDYIIKHVYQEFFPTIRYLIKKNTGNDEDAEDIFQESLIVVLKNVQKEEFYLTCSFLTYMYSISRNLWMQRLKIKRKGAINFDLIEQFFNIPETSSAETAEAEQTKYRIYREHFNAMEKDCQRILLLSLQKFSSKDIADTMGYGSENYAKTKKYNCKERLKKAIMSDPRMKDFVD
;
A
#
# COMPACT_ATOMS: atom_id res chain seq x y z
N MET A 1 34.78 -1.27 10.09
CA MET A 1 33.66 -0.46 9.59
C MET A 1 33.88 0.95 10.10
N ILE A 2 33.94 1.95 9.21
CA ILE A 2 34.17 3.34 9.61
C ILE A 2 32.85 3.85 10.18
N HIS A 3 32.85 4.28 11.43
CA HIS A 3 31.67 4.81 12.10
C HIS A 3 31.73 6.34 12.06
N PHE A 4 30.76 6.96 11.41
CA PHE A 4 30.62 8.42 11.44
C PHE A 4 29.75 8.83 12.63
N SER A 5 30.04 10.00 13.19
CA SER A 5 29.12 10.65 14.12
C SER A 5 27.94 11.26 13.35
N ASP A 6 26.80 11.43 14.00
CA ASP A 6 25.63 12.08 13.39
C ASP A 6 25.97 13.46 12.81
N ARG A 7 26.84 14.22 13.51
CA ARG A 7 27.33 15.51 13.05
C ARG A 7 28.13 15.39 11.76
N ALA A 8 29.06 14.43 11.68
CA ALA A 8 29.87 14.21 10.48
C ALA A 8 29.01 13.77 9.29
N ILE A 9 27.97 12.96 9.53
CA ILE A 9 26.99 12.58 8.51
C ILE A 9 26.27 13.83 7.99
N VAL A 10 25.74 14.67 8.88
CA VAL A 10 25.03 15.90 8.49
C VAL A 10 25.93 16.85 7.71
N GLU A 11 27.14 17.12 8.19
CA GLU A 11 28.11 17.99 7.51
C GLU A 11 28.48 17.42 6.12
N GLY A 12 28.72 16.12 6.03
CA GLY A 12 29.00 15.44 4.76
C GLY A 12 27.84 15.52 3.76
N LEU A 13 26.60 15.40 4.23
CA LEU A 13 25.40 15.56 3.40
C LEU A 13 25.20 17.01 2.95
N LYS A 14 25.50 18.00 3.80
CA LYS A 14 25.50 19.43 3.39
C LYS A 14 26.47 19.69 2.24
N LEU A 15 27.61 19.00 2.23
CA LEU A 15 28.61 19.11 1.19
C LEU A 15 28.36 18.21 -0.03
N ASN A 16 27.22 17.49 -0.09
CA ASN A 16 26.92 16.49 -1.13
C ASN A 16 28.06 15.48 -1.33
N SER A 17 28.68 15.02 -0.25
CA SER A 17 29.77 14.04 -0.33
C SER A 17 29.24 12.66 -0.75
N ASP A 18 29.64 12.19 -1.94
CA ASP A 18 29.31 10.85 -2.45
C ASP A 18 29.69 9.74 -1.47
N TYR A 19 30.82 9.91 -0.79
CA TYR A 19 31.31 8.95 0.20
C TYR A 19 30.35 8.82 1.39
N ILE A 20 29.85 9.95 1.91
CA ILE A 20 28.91 9.97 3.03
C ILE A 20 27.54 9.48 2.60
N ILE A 21 27.08 9.85 1.40
CA ILE A 21 25.83 9.34 0.82
C ILE A 21 25.88 7.81 0.71
N LYS A 22 26.98 7.26 0.20
CA LYS A 22 27.18 5.80 0.09
C LYS A 22 27.20 5.13 1.47
N HIS A 23 27.86 5.74 2.45
CA HIS A 23 27.87 5.23 3.82
C HIS A 23 26.44 5.21 4.42
N VAL A 24 25.70 6.32 4.28
CA VAL A 24 24.30 6.44 4.72
C VAL A 24 23.43 5.35 4.10
N TYR A 25 23.60 5.06 2.81
CA TYR A 25 22.91 3.97 2.15
C TYR A 25 23.26 2.61 2.77
N GLN A 26 24.55 2.28 2.86
CA GLN A 26 25.01 0.98 3.35
C GLN A 26 24.60 0.71 4.80
N GLU A 27 24.68 1.73 5.66
CA GLU A 27 24.43 1.60 7.09
C GLU A 27 22.92 1.60 7.41
N PHE A 28 22.15 2.49 6.80
CA PHE A 28 20.77 2.72 7.24
C PHE A 28 19.70 2.06 6.36
N PHE A 29 20.01 1.72 5.10
CA PHE A 29 19.06 1.03 4.22
C PHE A 29 18.51 -0.27 4.82
N PRO A 30 19.29 -1.15 5.47
CA PRO A 30 18.75 -2.37 6.08
C PRO A 30 17.62 -2.10 7.10
N THR A 31 17.75 -1.03 7.88
CA THR A 31 16.74 -0.62 8.87
C THR A 31 15.47 -0.09 8.21
N ILE A 32 15.62 0.75 7.17
CA ILE A 32 14.48 1.26 6.41
C ILE A 32 13.78 0.13 5.66
N ARG A 33 14.52 -0.75 5.01
CA ARG A 33 13.99 -1.96 4.36
C ARG A 33 13.19 -2.80 5.33
N TYR A 34 13.69 -3.04 6.54
CA TYR A 34 12.94 -3.77 7.56
C TYR A 34 11.61 -3.07 7.91
N LEU A 35 11.63 -1.74 8.11
CA LEU A 35 10.41 -0.95 8.33
C LEU A 35 9.40 -1.14 7.19
N ILE A 36 9.81 -1.04 5.93
CA ILE A 36 8.92 -1.12 4.77
C ILE A 36 8.34 -2.52 4.61
N LYS A 37 9.18 -3.57 4.68
CA LYS A 37 8.73 -4.96 4.59
C LYS A 37 7.76 -5.34 5.71
N LYS A 38 8.02 -4.87 6.95
CA LYS A 38 7.12 -5.08 8.09
C LYS A 38 5.76 -4.40 7.90
N ASN A 39 5.67 -3.40 7.03
CA ASN A 39 4.47 -2.62 6.75
C ASN A 39 3.96 -2.86 5.31
N THR A 40 3.99 -4.10 4.84
CA THR A 40 3.36 -4.54 3.58
C THR A 40 4.00 -3.97 2.31
N GLY A 41 5.26 -3.53 2.37
CA GLY A 41 6.05 -3.17 1.18
C GLY A 41 6.96 -4.31 0.70
N ASN A 42 7.47 -4.17 -0.52
CA ASN A 42 8.49 -5.06 -1.08
C ASN A 42 9.89 -4.40 -1.05
N ASP A 43 10.89 -5.03 -1.67
CA ASP A 43 12.26 -4.51 -1.71
C ASP A 43 12.38 -3.28 -2.62
N GLU A 44 11.65 -3.22 -3.72
CA GLU A 44 11.60 -2.04 -4.61
C GLU A 44 10.96 -0.82 -3.91
N ASP A 45 9.83 -1.02 -3.22
CA ASP A 45 9.19 0.01 -2.39
C ASP A 45 10.18 0.54 -1.33
N ALA A 46 11.05 -0.32 -0.80
CA ALA A 46 12.05 0.07 0.18
C ALA A 46 13.16 0.93 -0.43
N GLU A 47 13.65 0.58 -1.61
CA GLU A 47 14.63 1.38 -2.36
C GLU A 47 14.05 2.75 -2.71
N ASP A 48 12.84 2.78 -3.29
CA ASP A 48 12.12 4.02 -3.60
C ASP A 48 12.00 4.93 -2.37
N ILE A 49 11.45 4.40 -1.27
CA ILE A 49 11.23 5.18 -0.06
C ILE A 49 12.56 5.66 0.52
N PHE A 50 13.61 4.84 0.48
CA PHE A 50 14.92 5.26 0.95
C PHE A 50 15.45 6.44 0.14
N GLN A 51 15.41 6.36 -1.19
CA GLN A 51 15.87 7.43 -2.08
C GLN A 51 15.07 8.72 -1.88
N GLU A 52 13.74 8.63 -1.84
CA GLU A 52 12.88 9.79 -1.57
C GLU A 52 13.19 10.42 -0.21
N SER A 53 13.36 9.58 0.81
CA SER A 53 13.69 10.06 2.15
C SER A 53 15.04 10.76 2.17
N LEU A 54 16.05 10.21 1.47
CA LEU A 54 17.39 10.79 1.38
C LEU A 54 17.34 12.16 0.69
N ILE A 55 16.54 12.31 -0.38
CA ILE A 55 16.32 13.60 -1.03
C ILE A 55 15.70 14.62 -0.05
N VAL A 56 14.72 14.21 0.76
CA VAL A 56 14.12 15.07 1.79
C VAL A 56 15.16 15.49 2.83
N VAL A 57 16.01 14.55 3.28
CA VAL A 57 17.10 14.85 4.21
C VAL A 57 18.08 15.83 3.60
N LEU A 58 18.56 15.59 2.37
CA LEU A 58 19.47 16.50 1.66
C LEU A 58 18.88 17.91 1.56
N LYS A 59 17.59 18.06 1.23
CA LYS A 59 16.91 19.36 1.21
C LYS A 59 16.84 20.02 2.59
N ASN A 60 16.60 19.23 3.65
CA ASN A 60 16.45 19.76 4.99
C ASN A 60 17.78 20.20 5.59
N VAL A 61 18.87 19.45 5.40
CA VAL A 61 20.18 19.81 5.95
C VAL A 61 20.75 21.11 5.35
N GLN A 62 20.31 21.49 4.15
CA GLN A 62 20.71 22.76 3.50
C GLN A 62 20.05 23.99 4.12
N LYS A 63 19.00 23.83 4.94
CA LYS A 63 18.34 24.96 5.59
C LYS A 63 19.22 25.49 6.71
N GLU A 64 19.34 26.82 6.80
CA GLU A 64 20.16 27.48 7.83
C GLU A 64 19.70 27.12 9.25
N GLU A 65 18.37 27.00 9.45
CA GLU A 65 17.76 26.66 10.74
C GLU A 65 17.78 25.14 11.06
N PHE A 66 18.38 24.31 10.20
CA PHE A 66 18.39 22.87 10.45
C PHE A 66 19.29 22.53 11.64
N TYR A 67 18.67 21.98 12.68
CA TYR A 67 19.34 21.41 13.84
C TYR A 67 18.83 19.99 14.10
N LEU A 68 19.77 19.04 14.18
CA LEU A 68 19.43 17.64 14.44
C LEU A 68 19.25 17.42 15.95
N THR A 69 18.01 17.10 16.36
CA THR A 69 17.62 16.93 17.78
C THR A 69 17.59 15.48 18.26
N CYS A 70 17.82 14.51 17.38
CA CYS A 70 17.83 13.09 17.67
C CYS A 70 18.95 12.40 16.87
N SER A 71 19.12 11.09 16.99
CA SER A 71 20.12 10.42 16.14
C SER A 71 19.75 10.53 14.67
N PHE A 72 20.75 10.55 13.78
CA PHE A 72 20.51 10.68 12.35
C PHE A 72 19.63 9.55 11.82
N LEU A 73 19.87 8.31 12.30
CA LEU A 73 19.03 7.17 11.98
C LEU A 73 17.56 7.37 12.39
N THR A 74 17.30 7.93 13.58
CA THR A 74 15.93 8.19 14.05
C THR A 74 15.24 9.20 13.15
N TYR A 75 15.96 10.26 12.77
CA TYR A 75 15.46 11.27 11.86
C TYR A 75 15.13 10.69 10.48
N MET A 76 16.07 9.95 9.88
CA MET A 76 15.92 9.24 8.61
C MET A 76 14.70 8.29 8.64
N TYR A 77 14.61 7.48 9.70
CA TYR A 77 13.51 6.54 9.92
C TYR A 77 12.15 7.24 9.99
N SER A 78 12.08 8.38 10.69
CA SER A 78 10.83 9.14 10.82
C SER A 78 10.30 9.65 9.48
N ILE A 79 11.20 10.12 8.61
CA ILE A 79 10.88 10.57 7.25
C ILE A 79 10.38 9.39 6.41
N SER A 80 11.14 8.30 6.38
CA SER A 80 10.76 7.10 5.61
C SER A 80 9.42 6.52 6.07
N ARG A 81 9.17 6.47 7.37
CA ARG A 81 7.89 6.02 7.92
C ARG A 81 6.75 6.93 7.44
N ASN A 82 6.92 8.24 7.48
CA ASN A 82 5.87 9.17 7.07
C ASN A 82 5.56 9.06 5.58
N LEU A 83 6.58 8.99 4.72
CA LEU A 83 6.41 8.79 3.28
C LEU A 83 5.70 7.47 2.99
N TRP A 84 6.12 6.38 3.65
CA TRP A 84 5.48 5.09 3.46
C TRP A 84 4.01 5.08 3.91
N MET A 85 3.70 5.69 5.05
CA MET A 85 2.31 5.79 5.52
C MET A 85 1.45 6.61 4.55
N GLN A 86 2.00 7.65 3.92
CA GLN A 86 1.30 8.39 2.87
C GLN A 86 1.06 7.52 1.64
N ARG A 87 2.06 6.77 1.17
CA ARG A 87 1.93 5.84 0.03
C ARG A 87 0.90 4.75 0.31
N LEU A 88 0.87 4.19 1.52
CA LEU A 88 -0.16 3.24 1.96
C LEU A 88 -1.55 3.87 1.99
N LYS A 89 -1.69 5.13 2.44
CA LYS A 89 -2.97 5.84 2.43
C LYS A 89 -3.48 6.06 1.00
N ILE A 90 -2.58 6.34 0.05
CA ILE A 90 -2.91 6.47 -1.38
C ILE A 90 -3.26 5.11 -1.96
N LYS A 91 -2.45 4.06 -1.77
CA LYS A 91 -2.77 2.67 -2.19
C LYS A 91 -4.14 2.24 -1.65
N ARG A 92 -4.47 2.56 -0.39
CA ARG A 92 -5.79 2.28 0.22
C ARG A 92 -6.95 3.09 -0.36
N LYS A 93 -6.70 4.31 -0.86
CA LYS A 93 -7.71 5.18 -1.46
C LYS A 93 -7.87 4.97 -2.98
N GLY A 94 -6.83 4.47 -3.65
CA GLY A 94 -6.73 4.39 -5.10
C GLY A 94 -6.68 2.98 -5.69
N ALA A 95 -6.37 1.94 -4.91
CA ALA A 95 -6.24 0.57 -5.44
C ALA A 95 -7.29 -0.36 -4.83
N ILE A 96 -8.49 -0.32 -5.41
CA ILE A 96 -9.09 -1.59 -5.79
C ILE A 96 -8.80 -1.71 -7.29
N ASN A 97 -7.64 -2.28 -7.63
CA ASN A 97 -7.31 -2.55 -9.04
C ASN A 97 -8.35 -3.53 -9.58
N PHE A 98 -8.92 -3.24 -10.75
CA PHE A 98 -9.95 -4.07 -11.35
C PHE A 98 -9.44 -5.51 -11.64
N ASP A 99 -8.17 -5.68 -11.99
CA ASP A 99 -7.56 -7.02 -12.11
C ASP A 99 -7.59 -7.81 -10.80
N LEU A 100 -7.33 -7.11 -9.68
CA LEU A 100 -7.41 -7.72 -8.35
C LEU A 100 -8.86 -8.06 -8.00
N ILE A 101 -9.85 -7.34 -8.53
CA ILE A 101 -11.28 -7.64 -8.37
C ILE A 101 -11.61 -8.88 -9.19
N GLU A 102 -11.30 -8.92 -10.49
CA GLU A 102 -11.61 -10.08 -11.34
C GLU A 102 -10.99 -11.36 -10.80
N GLN A 103 -9.71 -11.33 -10.41
CA GLN A 103 -9.04 -12.44 -9.73
C GLN A 103 -9.70 -12.76 -8.38
N PHE A 104 -10.10 -11.76 -7.61
CA PHE A 104 -10.76 -11.99 -6.32
C PHE A 104 -12.15 -12.61 -6.47
N PHE A 105 -12.89 -12.29 -7.54
CA PHE A 105 -14.26 -12.75 -7.77
C PHE A 105 -14.35 -13.96 -8.74
N ASN A 106 -13.23 -14.41 -9.33
CA ASN A 106 -13.20 -15.37 -10.43
C ASN A 106 -14.28 -15.02 -11.47
N ILE A 107 -14.27 -13.76 -11.91
CA ILE A 107 -15.11 -13.33 -13.03
C ILE A 107 -14.45 -13.91 -14.29
N PRO A 108 -15.20 -14.58 -15.19
CA PRO A 108 -14.61 -15.15 -16.40
C PRO A 108 -13.85 -14.07 -17.19
N GLU A 109 -12.66 -14.41 -17.71
CA GLU A 109 -11.96 -13.55 -18.68
C GLU A 109 -12.87 -13.39 -19.90
N THR A 110 -13.23 -12.14 -20.17
CA THR A 110 -14.13 -11.77 -21.27
C THR A 110 -13.30 -11.64 -22.55
N SER A 111 -13.65 -12.39 -23.60
CA SER A 111 -12.86 -12.56 -24.82
C SER A 111 -12.77 -11.34 -25.75
N SER A 112 -13.33 -10.19 -25.37
CA SER A 112 -13.23 -8.95 -26.14
C SER A 112 -11.89 -8.27 -25.89
N ALA A 113 -11.25 -7.74 -26.94
CA ALA A 113 -10.09 -6.87 -26.82
C ALA A 113 -10.38 -5.75 -25.79
N GLU A 114 -9.69 -5.78 -24.65
CA GLU A 114 -9.97 -4.88 -23.53
C GLU A 114 -9.57 -3.46 -23.90
N THR A 115 -10.57 -2.64 -24.22
CA THR A 115 -10.37 -1.19 -24.35
C THR A 115 -10.38 -0.55 -22.97
N ALA A 116 -9.64 0.53 -22.77
CA ALA A 116 -9.67 1.30 -21.53
C ALA A 116 -11.09 1.74 -21.12
N GLU A 117 -11.99 1.92 -22.09
CA GLU A 117 -13.40 2.25 -21.88
C GLU A 117 -14.21 1.07 -21.32
N ALA A 118 -13.92 -0.16 -21.76
CA ALA A 118 -14.52 -1.39 -21.22
C ALA A 118 -14.12 -1.58 -19.75
N GLU A 119 -12.83 -1.46 -19.42
CA GLU A 119 -12.33 -1.54 -18.04
C GLU A 119 -12.98 -0.48 -17.14
N GLN A 120 -13.07 0.77 -17.62
CA GLN A 120 -13.69 1.85 -16.87
C GLN A 120 -15.17 1.58 -16.59
N THR A 121 -15.88 0.98 -17.55
CA THR A 121 -17.28 0.59 -17.41
C THR A 121 -17.46 -0.54 -16.40
N LYS A 122 -16.67 -1.62 -16.50
CA LYS A 122 -16.69 -2.73 -15.53
C LYS A 122 -16.38 -2.22 -14.11
N TYR A 123 -15.40 -1.33 -13.97
CA TYR A 123 -15.04 -0.73 -12.68
C TYR A 123 -16.16 0.14 -12.09
N ARG A 124 -16.88 0.90 -12.93
CA ARG A 124 -18.05 1.67 -12.50
C ARG A 124 -19.16 0.77 -11.98
N ILE A 125 -19.48 -0.31 -12.71
CA ILE A 125 -20.49 -1.30 -12.31
C ILE A 125 -20.12 -1.92 -10.96
N TYR A 126 -18.88 -2.37 -10.81
CA TYR A 126 -18.37 -2.89 -9.55
C TYR A 126 -18.57 -1.88 -8.40
N ARG A 127 -18.15 -0.63 -8.60
CA ARG A 127 -18.20 0.40 -7.56
C ARG A 127 -19.63 0.67 -7.11
N GLU A 128 -20.57 0.70 -8.04
CA GLU A 128 -21.99 0.91 -7.74
C GLU A 128 -22.55 -0.22 -6.88
N HIS A 129 -22.37 -1.47 -7.29
CA HIS A 129 -22.86 -2.63 -6.52
C HIS A 129 -22.14 -2.79 -5.19
N PHE A 130 -20.83 -2.56 -5.14
CA PHE A 130 -20.06 -2.59 -3.90
C PHE A 130 -20.57 -1.54 -2.90
N ASN A 131 -20.80 -0.30 -3.35
CA ASN A 131 -21.29 0.78 -2.51
C ASN A 131 -22.74 0.57 -2.04
N ALA A 132 -23.54 -0.22 -2.77
CA ALA A 132 -24.89 -0.60 -2.39
C ALA A 132 -24.95 -1.72 -1.34
N MET A 133 -23.85 -2.43 -1.09
CA MET A 133 -23.80 -3.47 -0.05
C MET A 133 -23.92 -2.90 1.36
N GLU A 134 -24.32 -3.74 2.31
CA GLU A 134 -24.24 -3.41 3.74
C GLU A 134 -22.78 -3.08 4.15
N LYS A 135 -22.61 -2.11 5.06
CA LYS A 135 -21.29 -1.62 5.49
C LYS A 135 -20.39 -2.71 6.05
N ASP A 136 -20.97 -3.68 6.73
CA ASP A 136 -20.29 -4.86 7.25
C ASP A 136 -19.66 -5.71 6.13
N CYS A 137 -20.42 -5.96 5.05
CA CYS A 137 -19.93 -6.65 3.86
C CYS A 137 -18.90 -5.82 3.07
N GLN A 138 -19.07 -4.50 2.96
CA GLN A 138 -18.04 -3.64 2.34
C GLN A 138 -16.72 -3.78 3.08
N ARG A 139 -16.77 -3.71 4.42
CA ARG A 139 -15.59 -3.70 5.27
C ARG A 139 -14.84 -5.02 5.24
N ILE A 140 -15.53 -6.15 5.35
CA ILE A 140 -14.89 -7.47 5.32
C ILE A 140 -14.21 -7.76 3.98
N LEU A 141 -14.82 -7.33 2.86
CA LEU A 141 -14.24 -7.48 1.53
C LEU A 141 -13.00 -6.60 1.34
N LEU A 142 -13.02 -5.35 1.83
CA LEU A 142 -11.84 -4.46 1.80
C LEU A 142 -10.67 -5.04 2.59
N LEU A 143 -10.92 -5.53 3.81
CA LEU A 143 -9.87 -6.16 4.62
C LEU A 143 -9.31 -7.41 3.93
N SER A 144 -10.17 -8.19 3.28
CA SER A 144 -9.72 -9.36 2.53
C SER A 144 -8.88 -9.00 1.30
N LEU A 145 -9.21 -7.92 0.58
CA LEU A 145 -8.41 -7.42 -0.54
C LEU A 145 -7.04 -6.90 -0.08
N GLN A 146 -6.96 -6.42 1.16
CA GLN A 146 -5.71 -6.04 1.83
C GLN A 146 -4.92 -7.24 2.37
N LYS A 147 -5.31 -8.48 2.04
CA LYS A 147 -4.66 -9.74 2.45
C LYS A 147 -4.58 -9.97 3.96
N PHE A 148 -5.48 -9.37 4.74
CA PHE A 148 -5.63 -9.73 6.16
C PHE A 148 -6.03 -11.20 6.28
N SER A 149 -5.47 -11.90 7.27
CA SER A 149 -5.88 -13.27 7.55
C SER A 149 -7.32 -13.31 8.06
N SER A 150 -7.99 -14.46 7.96
CA SER A 150 -9.37 -14.57 8.48
C SER A 150 -9.44 -14.32 9.99
N LYS A 151 -8.35 -14.64 10.71
CA LYS A 151 -8.21 -14.32 12.13
C LYS A 151 -8.12 -12.82 12.36
N ASP A 152 -7.22 -12.12 11.66
CA ASP A 152 -7.08 -10.66 11.79
C ASP A 152 -8.37 -9.92 11.40
N ILE A 153 -9.09 -10.44 10.40
CA ILE A 153 -10.40 -9.91 10.00
C ILE A 153 -11.40 -10.10 11.14
N ALA A 154 -11.46 -11.28 11.77
CA ALA A 154 -12.36 -11.52 12.89
C ALA A 154 -12.08 -10.56 14.05
N ASP A 155 -10.81 -10.41 14.42
CA ASP A 155 -10.38 -9.50 15.48
C ASP A 155 -10.69 -8.04 15.15
N THR A 156 -10.42 -7.61 13.90
CA THR A 156 -10.67 -6.24 13.43
C THR A 156 -12.16 -5.90 13.38
N MET A 157 -13.00 -6.88 13.04
CA MET A 157 -14.45 -6.71 12.88
C MET A 157 -15.24 -6.97 14.17
N GLY A 158 -14.58 -7.47 15.23
CA GLY A 158 -15.24 -7.88 16.47
C GLY A 158 -16.13 -9.12 16.30
N TYR A 159 -15.79 -10.00 15.34
CA TYR A 159 -16.53 -11.25 15.14
C TYR A 159 -16.14 -12.32 16.16
N GLY A 160 -17.11 -13.14 16.57
CA GLY A 160 -16.89 -14.16 17.59
C GLY A 160 -15.97 -15.32 17.19
N SER A 161 -15.62 -15.46 15.90
CA SER A 161 -14.66 -16.48 15.46
C SER A 161 -14.08 -16.20 14.06
N GLU A 162 -12.91 -16.79 13.79
CA GLU A 162 -12.31 -16.85 12.45
C GLU A 162 -13.24 -17.53 11.43
N ASN A 163 -13.93 -18.61 11.85
CA ASN A 163 -14.84 -19.34 10.96
C ASN A 163 -16.02 -18.46 10.53
N TYR A 164 -16.57 -17.66 11.45
CA TYR A 164 -17.60 -16.69 11.11
C TYR A 164 -17.09 -15.68 10.08
N ALA A 165 -15.86 -15.17 10.24
CA ALA A 165 -15.24 -14.25 9.28
C ALA A 165 -15.10 -14.90 7.89
N LYS A 166 -14.67 -16.17 7.80
CA LYS A 166 -14.57 -16.93 6.53
C LYS A 166 -15.92 -17.05 5.84
N THR A 167 -16.94 -17.52 6.57
CA THR A 167 -18.29 -17.71 6.04
C THR A 167 -18.91 -16.38 5.61
N LYS A 168 -18.79 -15.34 6.45
CA LYS A 168 -19.30 -14.00 6.13
C LYS A 168 -18.61 -13.42 4.89
N LYS A 169 -17.28 -13.57 4.79
CA LYS A 169 -16.51 -13.13 3.62
C LYS A 169 -17.02 -13.81 2.35
N TYR A 170 -17.17 -15.13 2.38
CA TYR A 170 -17.68 -15.91 1.26
C TYR A 170 -19.08 -15.43 0.85
N ASN A 171 -20.01 -15.30 1.79
CA ASN A 171 -21.37 -14.86 1.51
C ASN A 171 -21.43 -13.44 0.93
N CYS A 172 -20.68 -12.50 1.49
CA CYS A 172 -20.59 -11.14 0.94
C CYS A 172 -19.99 -11.14 -0.47
N LYS A 173 -18.96 -11.97 -0.71
CA LYS A 173 -18.33 -12.12 -2.02
C LYS A 173 -19.33 -12.63 -3.07
N GLU A 174 -20.03 -13.73 -2.78
CA GLU A 174 -21.02 -14.32 -3.69
C GLU A 174 -22.18 -13.36 -3.97
N ARG A 175 -22.64 -12.64 -2.95
CA ARG A 175 -23.72 -11.65 -3.10
C ARG A 175 -23.30 -10.51 -4.05
N LEU A 176 -22.08 -10.00 -3.91
CA LEU A 176 -21.56 -8.97 -4.79
C LEU A 176 -21.35 -9.49 -6.22
N LYS A 177 -20.76 -10.68 -6.37
CA LYS A 177 -20.58 -11.33 -7.68
C LYS A 177 -21.91 -11.47 -8.41
N LYS A 178 -22.94 -11.98 -7.72
CA LYS A 178 -24.28 -12.13 -8.30
C LYS A 178 -24.88 -10.80 -8.72
N ALA A 179 -24.73 -9.75 -7.91
CA ALA A 179 -25.23 -8.42 -8.22
C ALA A 179 -24.57 -7.84 -9.48
N ILE A 180 -23.24 -7.95 -9.59
CA ILE A 180 -22.48 -7.52 -10.76
C ILE A 180 -22.88 -8.32 -12.01
N MET A 181 -22.90 -9.65 -11.95
CA MET A 181 -23.25 -10.49 -13.10
C MET A 181 -24.70 -10.33 -13.56
N SER A 182 -25.59 -9.86 -12.66
CA SER A 182 -26.99 -9.58 -13.01
C SER A 182 -27.19 -8.17 -13.57
N ASP A 183 -26.15 -7.33 -13.59
CA ASP A 183 -26.23 -5.98 -14.16
C ASP A 183 -26.40 -6.07 -15.69
N PRO A 184 -27.41 -5.40 -16.27
CA PRO A 184 -27.62 -5.43 -17.71
C PRO A 184 -26.40 -4.98 -18.53
N ARG A 185 -25.58 -4.06 -17.98
CA ARG A 185 -24.36 -3.56 -18.63
C ARG A 185 -23.23 -4.58 -18.63
N MET A 186 -23.34 -5.67 -17.86
CA MET A 186 -22.37 -6.78 -17.91
C MET A 186 -22.61 -7.71 -19.10
N LYS A 187 -23.79 -7.70 -19.73
CA LYS A 187 -24.09 -8.58 -20.87
C LYS A 187 -23.16 -8.32 -22.06
N ASP A 188 -22.83 -7.06 -22.28
CA ASP A 188 -21.93 -6.61 -23.37
C ASP A 188 -20.49 -7.15 -23.23
N PHE A 189 -20.15 -7.79 -22.11
CA PHE A 189 -18.83 -8.36 -21.84
C PHE A 189 -18.85 -9.89 -21.68
N VAL A 190 -20.01 -10.52 -21.47
CA VAL A 190 -20.10 -11.96 -21.13
C VAL A 190 -20.48 -12.84 -22.33
N ASP A 191 -21.01 -12.23 -23.41
CA ASP A 191 -21.31 -12.88 -24.68
C ASP A 191 -20.13 -12.83 -25.67
#